data_AF-A0A969SK67-F1
#
_entry.id   AF-A0A969SK67-F1
#
_cell.length_a   1.000
_cell.length_b   1.000
_cell.length_c   1.000
_cell.angle_alpha   90.00
_cell.angle_beta   90.00
_cell.angle_gamma   90.00
#
_symmetry.space_group_name_H-M   'P 1'
#
loop_
_entity.id
_entity.type
_entity.pdbx_description
1 polymer ?
#
loop_
_entity_poly.entity_id
_entity_poly.type
_entity_poly.pdbx_seq_one_letter_code
_entity_poly.pdbx_strand_id
1 'polypeptide(L)'
;MGKKSQKNFRSEWRTLTELGSEFGKSAVAFGKMLKEHGLRDSNGEPTETANGLFQKIVPNEGKPYYLWNHNGIVSFFESKGIHPVAHSSDPLKDTEARKLARSYMEAQKLDDEGSKLGYLMLCELVDDIKKVGLDRFNTALKAVGYKGEPVTLEGW
;
A
#
# COMPACT_ATOMS: atom_id res chain seq x y z
N MET A 1 0.50 -37.13 -7.64
CA MET A 1 0.79 -36.47 -6.35
C MET A 1 0.80 -34.97 -6.57
N GLY A 2 -0.21 -34.25 -6.07
CA GLY A 2 -0.36 -32.80 -6.32
C GLY A 2 0.71 -32.00 -5.59
N LYS A 3 1.42 -31.12 -6.32
CA LYS A 3 2.31 -30.11 -5.74
C LYS A 3 1.46 -29.23 -4.81
N LYS A 4 1.61 -29.40 -3.49
CA LYS A 4 1.10 -28.43 -2.51
C LYS A 4 1.82 -27.11 -2.80
N SER A 5 1.13 -26.18 -3.46
CA SER A 5 1.54 -24.79 -3.57
C SER A 5 1.96 -24.33 -2.17
N GLN A 6 3.25 -24.02 -1.99
CA GLN A 6 3.74 -23.38 -0.78
C GLN A 6 2.97 -22.06 -0.67
N LYS A 7 2.00 -21.99 0.24
CA LYS A 7 1.39 -20.72 0.63
C LYS A 7 2.55 -19.78 0.97
N ASN A 8 2.74 -18.75 0.16
CA ASN A 8 3.82 -17.80 0.32
C ASN A 8 3.58 -17.09 1.65
N PHE A 9 4.53 -17.07 2.58
CA PHE A 9 4.39 -16.37 3.86
C PHE A 9 3.85 -14.94 3.71
N ARG A 10 4.28 -14.23 2.65
CA ARG A 10 3.81 -12.88 2.30
C ARG A 10 2.34 -12.80 1.88
N SER A 11 1.76 -13.92 1.44
CA SER A 11 0.33 -13.99 1.09
C SER A 11 -0.56 -14.11 2.32
N GLU A 12 -0.02 -14.60 3.43
CA GLU A 12 -0.77 -14.82 4.67
C GLU A 12 -0.51 -13.74 5.73
N TRP A 13 0.72 -13.23 5.81
CA TRP A 13 1.14 -12.27 6.83
C TRP A 13 1.51 -10.94 6.19
N ARG A 14 0.89 -9.86 6.67
CA ARG A 14 1.00 -8.51 6.10
C ARG A 14 1.36 -7.49 7.16
N THR A 15 2.10 -6.48 6.73
CA THR A 15 2.34 -5.26 7.52
C THR A 15 1.11 -4.35 7.51
N LEU A 16 1.07 -3.38 8.44
CA LEU A 16 0.03 -2.34 8.44
C LEU A 16 0.02 -1.51 7.15
N THR A 17 1.15 -1.37 6.48
CA THR A 17 1.26 -0.64 5.22
C THR A 17 0.56 -1.39 4.09
N GLU A 18 0.77 -2.71 4.01
CA GLU A 18 0.13 -3.55 2.98
C GLU A 18 -1.37 -3.64 3.23
N LEU A 19 -1.80 -3.95 4.46
CA LEU A 19 -3.22 -4.00 4.80
C LEU A 19 -3.89 -2.62 4.65
N GLY A 20 -3.24 -1.56 5.13
CA GLY A 20 -3.73 -0.20 4.92
C GLY A 20 -3.99 0.08 3.45
N SER A 21 -3.08 -0.33 2.57
CA SER A 21 -3.21 -0.11 1.13
C SER A 21 -4.46 -0.76 0.55
N GLU A 22 -4.78 -1.99 0.94
CA GLU A 22 -5.98 -2.72 0.52
C GLU A 22 -7.28 -2.03 0.98
N PHE A 23 -7.24 -1.36 2.13
CA PHE A 23 -8.37 -0.59 2.66
C PHE A 23 -8.31 0.90 2.26
N GLY A 24 -7.41 1.29 1.35
CA GLY A 24 -7.26 2.69 0.92
C GLY A 24 -6.77 3.64 2.01
N LYS A 25 -6.02 3.15 3.00
CA LYS A 25 -5.53 3.88 4.18
C LYS A 25 -4.00 3.85 4.29
N SER A 26 -3.43 4.87 4.90
CA SER A 26 -2.02 4.82 5.32
C SER A 26 -1.83 3.81 6.46
N ALA A 27 -0.59 3.36 6.71
CA ALA A 27 -0.29 2.47 7.84
C ALA A 27 -0.73 3.06 9.20
N VAL A 28 -0.60 4.38 9.37
CA VAL A 28 -1.03 5.10 10.59
C VAL A 28 -2.55 5.07 10.71
N ALA A 29 -3.28 5.39 9.64
CA ALA A 29 -4.73 5.39 9.63
C ALA A 29 -5.32 3.98 9.82
N PHE A 30 -4.71 2.97 9.19
CA PHE A 30 -5.08 1.58 9.39
C PHE A 30 -4.77 1.11 10.82
N GLY A 31 -3.61 1.49 11.35
CA GLY A 31 -3.25 1.24 12.74
C GLY A 31 -4.22 1.88 13.75
N LYS A 32 -4.77 3.06 13.45
CA LYS A 32 -5.83 3.71 14.24
C LYS A 32 -7.15 2.94 14.14
N MET A 33 -7.50 2.47 12.95
CA MET A 33 -8.71 1.66 12.73
C MET A 33 -8.66 0.36 13.55
N LEU A 34 -7.52 -0.34 13.58
CA LEU A 34 -7.35 -1.51 14.46
C LEU A 34 -7.59 -1.18 15.93
N LYS A 35 -7.13 0.00 16.39
CA LYS A 35 -7.35 0.48 17.76
C LYS A 35 -8.82 0.81 18.03
N GLU A 36 -9.48 1.49 17.11
CA GLU A 36 -10.91 1.83 17.21
C GLU A 36 -11.81 0.59 17.30
N HIS A 37 -11.39 -0.52 16.67
CA HIS A 37 -12.09 -1.80 16.72
C HIS A 37 -11.55 -2.77 17.79
N GLY A 38 -10.68 -2.30 18.68
CA GLY A 38 -10.21 -3.05 19.84
C GLY A 38 -9.15 -4.11 19.56
N LEU A 39 -8.59 -4.18 18.35
CA LEU A 39 -7.48 -5.08 18.00
C LEU A 39 -6.12 -4.55 18.46
N ARG A 40 -6.02 -3.25 18.76
CA ARG A 40 -4.84 -2.62 19.35
C ARG A 40 -5.20 -1.77 20.55
N ASP A 41 -4.30 -1.69 21.52
CA ASP A 41 -4.46 -0.88 22.71
C ASP A 41 -4.06 0.60 22.48
N SER A 42 -4.02 1.39 23.55
CA SER A 42 -3.61 2.79 23.49
C SER A 42 -2.16 2.99 23.02
N ASN A 43 -1.29 2.04 23.33
CA ASN A 43 0.15 2.03 23.05
C ASN A 43 0.47 1.47 21.66
N GLY A 44 -0.54 0.89 20.98
CA GLY A 44 -0.39 0.27 19.68
C GLY A 44 0.06 -1.19 19.76
N GLU A 45 -0.01 -1.84 20.92
CA GLU A 45 0.20 -3.27 21.07
C GLU A 45 -1.09 -4.03 20.70
N PRO A 46 -1.00 -5.23 20.09
CA PRO A 46 -2.16 -6.08 19.88
C PRO A 46 -2.84 -6.46 21.20
N THR A 47 -4.18 -6.47 21.22
CA THR A 47 -4.96 -6.88 22.40
C THR A 47 -5.27 -8.37 22.38
N GLU A 48 -5.93 -8.88 23.43
CA GLU A 48 -6.47 -10.24 23.44
C GLU A 48 -7.47 -10.51 22.30
N THR A 49 -8.21 -9.48 21.86
CA THR A 49 -9.13 -9.61 20.72
C THR A 49 -8.40 -9.92 19.42
N ALA A 50 -7.12 -9.53 19.32
CA ALA A 50 -6.26 -9.84 18.18
C ALA A 50 -5.56 -11.20 18.30
N ASN A 51 -5.82 -12.01 19.34
CA ASN A 51 -5.16 -13.29 19.51
C ASN A 51 -5.35 -14.20 18.29
N GLY A 52 -4.24 -14.77 17.78
CA GLY A 52 -4.22 -15.54 16.53
C GLY A 52 -4.27 -14.71 15.24
N LEU A 53 -4.46 -13.39 15.32
CA LEU A 53 -4.48 -12.47 14.16
C LEU A 53 -3.16 -11.72 13.96
N PHE A 54 -2.18 -11.89 14.85
CA PHE A 54 -0.87 -11.24 14.72
C PHE A 54 0.30 -12.19 15.01
N GLN A 55 1.47 -11.81 14.52
CA GLN A 55 2.76 -12.35 14.92
C GLN A 55 3.68 -11.21 15.37
N LYS A 56 4.23 -11.34 16.58
CA LYS A 56 5.23 -10.42 17.12
C LYS A 56 6.62 -10.89 16.68
N ILE A 57 7.35 -10.02 16.01
CA ILE A 57 8.75 -10.23 15.61
C ILE A 57 9.58 -9.32 16.48
N VAL A 58 10.39 -9.90 17.36
CA VAL A 58 11.29 -9.15 18.24
C VAL A 58 12.69 -9.21 17.61
N PRO A 59 13.21 -8.10 17.07
CA PRO A 59 14.59 -8.06 16.60
C PRO A 59 15.56 -8.11 17.80
N ASN A 60 16.80 -8.55 17.56
CA ASN A 60 17.85 -8.56 18.58
C ASN A 60 18.11 -7.16 19.17
N GLU A 61 17.93 -6.12 18.35
CA GLU A 61 17.99 -4.72 18.75
C GLU A 61 16.81 -3.95 18.12
N GLY A 62 16.15 -3.10 18.92
CA GLY A 62 15.08 -2.22 18.45
C GLY A 62 13.67 -2.61 18.94
N LYS A 63 12.67 -1.94 18.36
CA LYS A 63 11.26 -2.15 18.73
C LYS A 63 10.68 -3.40 18.04
N PRO A 64 9.76 -4.13 18.71
CA PRO A 64 9.05 -5.22 18.08
C PRO A 64 8.26 -4.76 16.85
N TYR A 65 8.19 -5.64 15.85
CA TYR A 65 7.33 -5.49 14.69
C TYR A 65 6.16 -6.45 14.78
N TYR A 66 5.03 -6.05 14.19
CA TYR A 66 3.83 -6.86 14.13
C TYR A 66 3.46 -7.14 12.68
N LEU A 67 3.36 -8.42 12.35
CA LEU A 67 2.66 -8.87 11.15
C LEU A 67 1.25 -9.28 11.54
N TRP A 68 0.33 -9.12 10.61
CA TRP A 68 -1.08 -9.37 10.80
C TRP A 68 -1.56 -10.40 9.79
N ASN A 69 -2.42 -11.32 10.23
CA ASN A 69 -2.99 -12.35 9.38
C ASN A 69 -3.94 -11.69 8.38
N HIS A 70 -3.63 -11.77 7.09
CA HIS A 70 -4.36 -11.11 6.01
C HIS A 70 -5.84 -11.50 6.00
N ASN A 71 -6.12 -12.79 5.83
CA ASN A 71 -7.48 -13.31 5.78
C ASN A 71 -8.25 -13.02 7.09
N GLY A 72 -7.58 -13.17 8.23
CA GLY A 72 -8.19 -12.93 9.53
C GLY A 72 -8.60 -11.48 9.74
N ILE A 73 -7.75 -10.53 9.34
CA ILE A 73 -8.06 -9.10 9.43
C ILE A 73 -9.14 -8.68 8.43
N VAL A 74 -9.07 -9.17 7.20
CA VAL A 74 -10.11 -8.92 6.19
C VAL A 74 -11.46 -9.45 6.71
N SER A 75 -11.51 -10.72 7.12
CA SER A 75 -12.74 -11.33 7.66
C SER A 75 -13.28 -10.58 8.87
N PHE A 76 -12.39 -10.14 9.78
CA PHE A 76 -12.79 -9.36 10.94
C PHE A 76 -13.46 -8.04 10.53
N PHE A 77 -12.87 -7.28 9.62
CA PHE A 77 -13.44 -6.01 9.18
C PHE A 77 -14.69 -6.19 8.32
N GLU A 78 -14.76 -7.22 7.48
CA GLU A 78 -15.97 -7.55 6.74
C GLU A 78 -17.14 -7.88 7.66
N SER A 79 -16.90 -8.59 8.78
CA SER A 79 -17.92 -8.83 9.81
C SER A 79 -18.45 -7.54 10.46
N LYS A 80 -17.73 -6.42 10.32
CA LYS A 80 -18.11 -5.07 10.77
C LYS A 80 -18.65 -4.19 9.64
N GLY A 81 -18.84 -4.74 8.44
CA GLY A 81 -19.30 -4.00 7.25
C GLY A 81 -18.22 -3.12 6.61
N ILE A 82 -16.94 -3.32 6.94
CA ILE A 82 -15.81 -2.58 6.39
C ILE A 82 -15.10 -3.50 5.41
N HIS A 83 -15.21 -3.18 4.13
CA HIS A 83 -14.64 -3.99 3.05
C HIS A 83 -13.32 -3.39 2.54
N PRO A 84 -12.38 -4.22 2.06
CA PRO A 84 -11.28 -3.75 1.23
C PRO A 84 -11.80 -2.97 0.01
N VAL A 85 -11.00 -2.04 -0.50
CA VAL A 85 -11.36 -1.28 -1.69
C VAL A 85 -11.36 -2.22 -2.89
N ALA A 86 -12.45 -2.23 -3.67
CA ALA A 86 -12.76 -3.21 -4.71
C ALA A 86 -11.78 -3.26 -5.92
N HIS A 87 -10.56 -2.73 -5.82
CA HIS A 87 -9.58 -2.68 -6.90
C HIS A 87 -8.15 -3.12 -6.52
N SER A 88 -7.88 -3.59 -5.30
CA SER A 88 -6.55 -4.07 -4.94
C SER A 88 -6.35 -5.54 -5.36
N SER A 89 -6.35 -5.81 -6.67
CA SER A 89 -5.96 -7.13 -7.17
C SER A 89 -4.47 -7.43 -6.93
N ASP A 90 -3.67 -6.42 -6.55
CA ASP A 90 -2.23 -6.53 -6.33
C ASP A 90 -1.71 -5.38 -5.42
N PRO A 91 -1.63 -5.58 -4.09
CA PRO A 91 -1.16 -4.57 -3.13
C PRO A 91 0.29 -4.10 -3.38
N LEU A 92 1.11 -4.93 -4.02
CA LEU A 92 2.48 -4.57 -4.39
C LEU A 92 2.46 -3.54 -5.51
N LYS A 93 1.66 -3.78 -6.56
CA LYS A 93 1.48 -2.81 -7.64
C LYS A 93 0.84 -1.51 -7.17
N ASP A 94 -0.04 -1.54 -6.19
CA ASP A 94 -0.60 -0.31 -5.60
C ASP A 94 0.46 0.49 -4.83
N THR A 95 1.37 -0.20 -4.15
CA THR A 95 2.50 0.43 -3.46
C THR A 95 3.50 1.01 -4.45
N GLU A 96 3.81 0.27 -5.52
CA GLU A 96 4.66 0.71 -6.63
C GLU A 96 4.04 1.92 -7.33
N ALA A 97 2.74 1.89 -7.65
CA ALA A 97 2.03 3.01 -8.26
C ALA A 97 2.09 4.27 -7.39
N ARG A 98 1.99 4.16 -6.06
CA ARG A 98 2.14 5.32 -5.15
C ARG A 98 3.57 5.85 -5.06
N LYS A 99 4.59 4.99 -5.18
CA LYS A 99 5.98 5.44 -5.27
C LYS A 99 6.22 6.18 -6.58
N LEU A 100 5.77 5.57 -7.68
CA LEU A 100 5.86 6.11 -9.02
C LEU A 100 5.15 7.46 -9.14
N ALA A 101 3.97 7.60 -8.54
CA ALA A 101 3.22 8.85 -8.46
C ALA A 101 4.00 9.98 -7.76
N ARG A 102 4.75 9.68 -6.70
CA ARG A 102 5.59 10.68 -6.02
C ARG A 102 6.79 11.08 -6.87
N SER A 103 7.44 10.11 -7.51
CA SER A 103 8.55 10.38 -8.44
C SER A 103 8.09 11.20 -9.64
N TYR A 104 6.88 10.95 -10.15
CA TYR A 104 6.28 11.76 -11.21
C TYR A 104 6.06 13.21 -10.77
N MET A 105 5.50 13.45 -9.58
CA MET A 105 5.31 14.83 -9.08
C MET A 105 6.63 15.58 -8.90
N GLU A 106 7.69 14.89 -8.48
CA GLU A 106 9.04 15.47 -8.39
C GLU A 106 9.61 15.80 -9.77
N ALA A 107 9.51 14.85 -10.71
CA ALA A 107 9.96 15.05 -12.09
C ALA A 107 9.22 16.20 -12.77
N GLN A 108 7.89 16.27 -12.61
CA GLN A 108 7.05 17.34 -13.13
C GLN A 108 7.43 18.69 -12.53
N LYS A 109 7.67 18.77 -11.22
CA LYS A 109 8.12 20.01 -10.59
C LYS A 109 9.44 20.50 -11.19
N LEU A 110 10.40 19.60 -11.39
CA LEU A 110 11.68 19.93 -12.02
C LEU A 110 11.50 20.37 -13.48
N ASP A 111 10.60 19.73 -14.22
CA ASP A 111 10.29 20.08 -15.60
C ASP A 111 9.60 21.45 -15.71
N ASP A 112 8.66 21.75 -14.81
CA ASP A 112 8.00 23.07 -14.68
C ASP A 112 9.02 24.18 -14.35
N GLU A 113 10.11 23.84 -13.65
CA GLU A 113 11.25 24.72 -13.38
C GLU A 113 12.22 24.84 -14.58
N GLY A 114 11.95 24.16 -15.70
CA GLY A 114 12.76 24.16 -16.91
C GLY A 114 14.00 23.25 -16.85
N SER A 115 14.04 22.33 -15.88
CA SER A 115 15.18 21.42 -15.69
C SER A 115 15.12 20.25 -16.67
N LYS A 116 16.20 20.07 -17.44
CA LYS A 116 16.40 18.88 -18.30
C LYS A 116 16.35 17.57 -17.54
N LEU A 117 16.63 17.60 -16.23
CA LEU A 117 16.53 16.43 -15.36
C LEU A 117 15.07 16.00 -15.17
N GLY A 118 14.14 16.97 -15.06
CA GLY A 118 12.70 16.68 -14.96
C GLY A 118 12.21 15.94 -16.20
N TYR A 119 12.51 16.46 -17.39
CA TYR A 119 12.23 15.79 -18.67
C TYR A 119 12.78 14.35 -18.72
N LEU A 120 14.06 14.14 -18.40
CA LEU A 120 14.67 12.80 -18.43
C LEU A 120 13.99 11.84 -17.45
N MET A 121 13.69 12.31 -16.24
CA MET A 121 12.96 11.52 -15.25
C MET A 121 11.57 11.14 -15.76
N LEU A 122 10.83 12.06 -16.37
CA LEU A 122 9.51 11.77 -16.96
C LEU A 122 9.60 10.68 -18.03
N CYS A 123 10.58 10.74 -18.94
CA CYS A 123 10.81 9.70 -19.95
C CYS A 123 11.04 8.32 -19.33
N GLU A 124 11.90 8.22 -18.32
CA GLU A 124 12.23 6.94 -17.66
C GLU A 124 11.03 6.35 -16.90
N LEU A 125 10.13 7.21 -16.41
CA LEU A 125 8.94 6.77 -15.66
C LEU A 125 7.88 6.12 -16.56
N VAL A 126 7.86 6.39 -17.87
CA VAL A 126 6.83 5.92 -18.81
C VAL A 126 6.68 4.40 -18.78
N ASP A 127 7.79 3.67 -18.84
CA ASP A 127 7.76 2.21 -18.89
C ASP A 127 7.29 1.61 -17.57
N ASP A 128 7.63 2.23 -16.45
CA ASP A 128 7.15 1.80 -15.14
C ASP A 128 5.66 2.12 -14.97
N ILE A 129 5.16 3.23 -15.53
CA ILE A 129 3.72 3.55 -15.55
C ILE A 129 2.96 2.49 -16.34
N LYS A 130 3.49 2.07 -17.49
CA LYS A 130 2.93 0.98 -18.31
C LYS A 130 2.88 -0.34 -17.53
N LYS A 131 3.93 -0.69 -16.77
CA LYS A 131 3.99 -1.93 -15.97
C LYS A 131 2.96 -1.96 -14.83
N VAL A 132 2.75 -0.85 -14.13
CA VAL A 132 1.76 -0.78 -13.03
C VAL A 132 0.33 -0.60 -13.53
N GLY A 133 0.16 -0.05 -14.74
CA GLY A 133 -1.12 0.25 -15.38
C GLY A 133 -1.53 1.71 -15.19
N LEU A 134 -1.92 2.36 -16.29
CA LEU A 134 -2.19 3.81 -16.34
C LEU A 134 -3.32 4.26 -15.39
N ASP A 135 -4.42 3.51 -15.33
CA ASP A 135 -5.55 3.83 -14.44
C ASP A 135 -5.16 3.74 -12.97
N ARG A 136 -4.37 2.71 -12.62
CA ARG A 136 -3.85 2.50 -11.27
C ARG A 136 -2.87 3.60 -10.88
N PHE A 137 -1.99 3.99 -11.80
CA PHE A 137 -1.09 5.12 -11.62
C PHE A 137 -1.86 6.43 -11.40
N ASN A 138 -2.83 6.77 -12.27
CA ASN A 138 -3.61 7.99 -12.15
C ASN A 138 -4.44 8.04 -10.84
N THR A 139 -4.95 6.90 -10.41
CA THR A 139 -5.62 6.76 -9.10
C THR A 139 -4.64 7.05 -7.95
N ALA A 140 -3.44 6.48 -8.01
CA ALA A 140 -2.38 6.73 -7.02
C ALA A 140 -1.91 8.19 -7.03
N LEU A 141 -1.83 8.80 -8.22
CA LEU A 141 -1.42 10.19 -8.42
C LEU A 141 -2.37 11.17 -7.75
N LYS A 142 -3.69 10.99 -7.94
CA LYS A 142 -4.72 11.74 -7.19
C LYS A 142 -4.60 11.52 -5.68
N ALA A 143 -4.38 10.28 -5.26
CA ALA A 143 -4.28 9.93 -3.83
C ALA A 143 -3.06 10.57 -3.13
N VAL A 144 -1.98 10.88 -3.85
CA VAL A 144 -0.81 11.58 -3.30
C VAL A 144 -0.89 13.12 -3.41
N GLY A 145 -2.02 13.66 -3.88
CA GLY A 145 -2.30 15.09 -3.85
C GLY A 145 -2.05 15.84 -5.17
N TYR A 146 -1.91 15.12 -6.28
CA TYR A 146 -1.83 15.74 -7.60
C TYR A 146 -3.15 16.43 -7.98
N LYS A 147 -3.03 17.63 -8.55
CA LYS A 147 -4.18 18.50 -8.89
C LYS A 147 -4.36 18.73 -10.39
N GLY A 148 -3.50 18.16 -11.22
CA GLY A 148 -3.61 18.27 -12.68
C GLY A 148 -4.60 17.27 -13.28
N GLU A 149 -4.74 17.34 -14.59
CA GLU A 149 -5.52 16.39 -15.38
C GLU A 149 -4.90 14.99 -15.35
N PRO A 150 -5.68 13.91 -15.53
CA PRO A 150 -5.14 12.57 -15.64
C PRO A 150 -4.00 12.50 -16.66
N VAL A 151 -2.89 11.91 -16.24
CA VAL A 151 -1.71 11.76 -17.09
C VAL A 151 -2.06 10.82 -18.23
N THR A 152 -1.74 11.25 -19.44
CA THR A 152 -1.74 10.42 -20.64
C THR A 152 -0.28 10.12 -21.02
N LEU A 153 -0.07 8.98 -21.67
CA LEU A 153 1.23 8.61 -22.23
C LEU A 153 1.29 8.91 -23.73
N GLU A 154 0.37 9.73 -24.25
CA GLU A 154 0.37 10.13 -25.65
C GLU A 154 1.51 11.13 -25.88
N GLY A 155 2.42 10.80 -26.80
CA GLY A 155 3.58 11.64 -27.11
C GLY A 155 4.83 11.39 -26.25
N TRP A 156 4.84 10.31 -25.46
CA TRP A 156 6.00 9.84 -24.68
C TRP A 156 6.53 8.50 -25.19
#